data_AF-A0A535N2B4-F1
#
_entry.id   AF-A0A535N2B4-F1
#
_cell.length_a   1.000
_cell.length_b   1.000
_cell.length_c   1.000
_cell.angle_alpha   90.00
_cell.angle_beta   90.00
_cell.angle_gamma   90.00
#
_symmetry.space_group_name_H-M   'P 1'
#
loop_
_entity.id
_entity.type
_entity.pdbx_description
1 polymer ?
#
loop_
_entity_poly.entity_id
_entity_poly.type
_entity_poly.pdbx_seq_one_letter_code
_entity_poly.pdbx_strand_id
1 'polypeptide(L)'
;MAVRGIRGATTTDEDSEAAIVDATTELLAQLARENALRAGDIAAVWFTTTPDLTAEFPAAAARRFGWGDVPLLCGHEMAVPVSNPRSLPRCIRVLLLVNTDRPSSAMRFMIIVMRHDATPAQVAAVVSQVELHGCRTHLSDGDERTVIGVIGTNPFALRELFIEAPGVAEVVPITKPFKLSNREFRARDTRIRVGAHEVGGDRPWIVAGPCSVDGEELYLETCRKVRAAGAHALRGGVFKPRTSPYSFQGLRGDGINILREAKRETGLPLVCEVLETADIGTLADIVDVLQIGARNMQNFPLLSEVGRLRKPVLLKRGMSATIEEWLLSAEYILSQGNYEVILCERGIRTFETYTRNTLDLNAVPLIKELSHLPVIVDPSHGTGRRSLVTSMALAGIAAGAHGLMVEVHAQPEVALSDGAQSLTPQAFAHLVEQVDAVAAALSRTVGVA
;
A
#
# COMPACT_ATOMS: atom_id res chain seq x y z
N MET A 1 10.13 -2.23 -28.30
CA MET A 1 8.75 -1.86 -27.98
C MET A 1 8.01 -2.98 -27.30
N ALA A 2 7.46 -2.69 -26.13
CA ALA A 2 6.60 -3.61 -25.42
C ALA A 2 5.15 -3.12 -25.53
N VAL A 3 4.20 -4.05 -25.46
CA VAL A 3 2.77 -3.72 -25.56
C VAL A 3 2.29 -3.16 -24.21
N ARG A 4 1.51 -2.08 -24.25
CA ARG A 4 0.93 -1.39 -23.09
C ARG A 4 -0.58 -1.26 -23.26
N GLY A 5 -1.31 -1.51 -22.18
CA GLY A 5 -2.76 -1.30 -22.13
C GLY A 5 -3.10 0.13 -21.72
N ILE A 6 -3.95 0.80 -22.49
CA ILE A 6 -4.56 2.09 -22.16
C ILE A 6 -6.06 1.86 -22.08
N ARG A 7 -6.68 2.21 -20.94
CA ARG A 7 -8.12 2.05 -20.73
C ARG A 7 -8.81 3.40 -20.75
N GLY A 8 -10.04 3.42 -21.24
CA GLY A 8 -10.94 4.56 -21.17
C GLY A 8 -12.39 4.10 -21.08
N ALA A 9 -13.26 4.98 -20.61
CA ALA A 9 -14.70 4.75 -20.57
C ALA A 9 -15.43 6.08 -20.78
N THR A 10 -16.62 6.01 -21.35
CA THR A 10 -17.58 7.11 -21.50
C THR A 10 -19.00 6.56 -21.41
N THR A 11 -20.00 7.43 -21.39
CA THR A 11 -21.42 7.08 -21.42
C THR A 11 -22.13 7.81 -22.55
N THR A 12 -23.29 7.32 -22.96
CA THR A 12 -24.16 8.02 -23.91
C THR A 12 -25.53 8.28 -23.29
N ASP A 13 -26.16 9.38 -23.69
CA ASP A 13 -27.48 9.76 -23.19
C ASP A 13 -28.60 8.93 -23.84
N GLU A 14 -28.34 8.31 -24.98
CA GLU A 14 -29.29 7.47 -25.73
C GLU A 14 -28.59 6.32 -26.48
N ASP A 15 -29.37 5.31 -26.87
CA ASP A 15 -28.94 4.21 -27.76
C ASP A 15 -29.21 4.60 -29.22
N SER A 16 -28.37 5.46 -29.78
CA SER A 16 -28.41 5.87 -31.19
C SER A 16 -27.03 5.75 -31.84
N GLU A 17 -26.99 5.55 -33.17
CA GLU A 17 -25.73 5.49 -33.93
C GLU A 17 -24.88 6.72 -33.67
N ALA A 18 -25.48 7.91 -33.77
CA ALA A 18 -24.79 9.17 -33.57
C ALA A 18 -24.21 9.28 -32.14
N ALA A 19 -25.00 9.00 -31.11
CA ALA A 19 -24.56 9.11 -29.73
C ALA A 19 -23.39 8.16 -29.41
N ILE A 20 -23.47 6.90 -29.87
CA ILE A 20 -22.42 5.90 -29.67
C ILE A 20 -21.13 6.30 -30.40
N VAL A 21 -21.25 6.71 -31.66
CA VAL A 21 -20.09 7.06 -32.50
C VAL A 21 -19.43 8.34 -32.01
N ASP A 22 -20.19 9.36 -31.64
CA ASP A 22 -19.66 10.65 -31.20
C ASP A 22 -18.94 10.52 -29.86
N ALA A 23 -19.58 9.88 -28.86
CA ALA A 23 -18.97 9.64 -27.56
C ALA A 23 -17.70 8.78 -27.66
N THR A 24 -17.72 7.75 -28.52
CA THR A 24 -16.53 6.93 -28.76
C THR A 24 -15.44 7.72 -29.49
N THR A 25 -15.80 8.56 -30.47
CA THR A 25 -14.84 9.39 -31.22
C THR A 25 -14.14 10.37 -30.29
N GLU A 26 -14.88 11.01 -29.40
CA GLU A 26 -14.32 11.91 -28.39
C GLU A 26 -13.33 11.18 -27.47
N LEU A 27 -13.74 10.03 -26.93
CA LEU A 27 -12.91 9.19 -26.08
C LEU A 27 -11.61 8.77 -26.77
N LEU A 28 -11.69 8.28 -28.02
CA LEU A 28 -10.51 7.87 -28.78
C LEU A 28 -9.59 9.04 -29.11
N ALA A 29 -10.16 10.18 -29.52
CA ALA A 29 -9.41 11.38 -29.81
C ALA A 29 -8.62 11.86 -28.59
N GLN A 30 -9.23 11.75 -27.41
CA GLN A 30 -8.57 12.07 -26.17
C GLN A 30 -7.42 11.12 -25.85
N LEU A 31 -7.69 9.81 -25.84
CA LEU A 31 -6.68 8.79 -25.53
C LEU A 31 -5.49 8.85 -26.50
N ALA A 32 -5.74 9.12 -27.78
CA ALA A 32 -4.72 9.29 -28.81
C ALA A 32 -3.83 10.49 -28.52
N ARG A 33 -4.44 11.67 -28.28
CA ARG A 33 -3.70 12.90 -28.00
C ARG A 33 -2.87 12.80 -26.72
N GLU A 34 -3.41 12.24 -25.64
CA GLU A 34 -2.74 12.20 -24.32
C GLU A 34 -1.52 11.32 -24.28
N ASN A 35 -1.55 10.28 -25.11
CA ASN A 35 -0.50 9.29 -25.14
C ASN A 35 0.41 9.44 -26.35
N ALA A 36 0.19 10.50 -27.14
CA ALA A 36 0.85 10.80 -28.40
C ALA A 36 0.80 9.59 -29.36
N LEU A 37 -0.34 8.89 -29.38
CA LEU A 37 -0.54 7.69 -30.17
C LEU A 37 -0.71 8.05 -31.64
N ARG A 38 0.03 7.37 -32.50
CA ARG A 38 -0.24 7.29 -33.93
C ARG A 38 -0.92 5.97 -34.21
N ALA A 39 -1.69 5.89 -35.30
CA ALA A 39 -2.37 4.65 -35.69
C ALA A 39 -1.39 3.46 -35.77
N GLY A 40 -0.18 3.67 -36.31
CA GLY A 40 0.87 2.65 -36.40
C GLY A 40 1.45 2.19 -35.06
N ASP A 41 1.20 2.90 -33.96
CA ASP A 41 1.63 2.50 -32.62
C ASP A 41 0.62 1.54 -31.97
N ILE A 42 -0.59 1.41 -32.53
CA ILE A 42 -1.70 0.66 -31.91
C ILE A 42 -1.72 -0.76 -32.47
N ALA A 43 -1.46 -1.74 -31.60
CA ALA A 43 -1.49 -3.15 -31.96
C ALA A 43 -2.92 -3.69 -32.11
N ALA A 44 -3.84 -3.26 -31.23
CA ALA A 44 -5.26 -3.60 -31.29
C ALA A 44 -6.10 -2.68 -30.40
N VAL A 45 -7.40 -2.59 -30.68
CA VAL A 45 -8.37 -1.91 -29.82
C VAL A 45 -9.55 -2.83 -29.54
N TRP A 46 -9.92 -2.96 -28.28
CA TRP A 46 -11.11 -3.69 -27.84
C TRP A 46 -12.10 -2.73 -27.19
N PHE A 47 -13.28 -2.60 -27.79
CA PHE A 47 -14.43 -1.90 -27.25
C PHE A 47 -15.40 -2.86 -26.56
N THR A 48 -15.94 -2.44 -25.42
CA THR A 48 -17.07 -3.11 -24.81
C THR A 48 -18.19 -2.12 -24.52
N THR A 49 -19.44 -2.53 -24.71
CA THR A 49 -20.61 -1.75 -24.32
C THR A 49 -21.42 -2.48 -23.27
N THR A 50 -22.17 -1.74 -22.47
CA THR A 50 -23.27 -2.31 -21.69
C THR A 50 -24.35 -2.88 -22.63
N PRO A 51 -25.12 -3.91 -22.20
CA PRO A 51 -26.12 -4.56 -23.07
C PRO A 51 -27.26 -3.66 -23.55
N ASP A 52 -27.43 -2.49 -22.95
CA ASP A 52 -28.43 -1.47 -23.29
C ASP A 52 -27.95 -0.47 -24.37
N LEU A 53 -26.80 -0.72 -25.01
CA LEU A 53 -26.35 -0.04 -26.22
C LEU A 53 -26.20 -1.04 -27.37
N THR A 54 -27.08 -0.92 -28.36
CA THR A 54 -27.21 -1.87 -29.48
C THR A 54 -27.28 -1.21 -30.85
N ALA A 55 -27.41 0.13 -30.90
CA ALA A 55 -27.65 0.86 -32.15
C ALA A 55 -26.44 0.92 -33.10
N GLU A 56 -25.20 0.82 -32.59
CA GLU A 56 -23.98 0.83 -33.41
C GLU A 56 -22.77 0.23 -32.66
N PHE A 57 -21.77 -0.22 -33.41
CA PHE A 57 -20.47 -0.63 -32.91
C PHE A 57 -19.56 0.58 -32.62
N PRO A 58 -18.98 0.70 -31.41
CA PRO A 58 -17.98 1.73 -31.12
C PRO A 58 -16.77 1.72 -32.09
N ALA A 59 -16.46 0.57 -32.70
CA ALA A 59 -15.41 0.47 -33.71
C ALA A 59 -15.65 1.38 -34.93
N ALA A 60 -16.90 1.75 -35.25
CA ALA A 60 -17.19 2.70 -36.33
C ALA A 60 -16.51 4.07 -36.08
N ALA A 61 -16.46 4.52 -34.83
CA ALA A 61 -15.75 5.73 -34.44
C ALA A 61 -14.24 5.63 -34.71
N ALA A 62 -13.60 4.53 -34.33
CA ALA A 62 -12.17 4.32 -34.59
C ALA A 62 -11.84 4.33 -36.10
N ARG A 63 -12.74 3.78 -36.93
CA ARG A 63 -12.61 3.82 -38.39
C ARG A 63 -12.67 5.26 -38.91
N ARG A 64 -13.67 6.04 -38.47
CA ARG A 64 -13.80 7.47 -38.79
C ARG A 64 -12.61 8.29 -38.28
N PHE A 65 -12.02 7.88 -37.16
CA PHE A 65 -10.85 8.50 -36.54
C PHE A 65 -9.52 8.23 -37.28
N GLY A 66 -9.54 7.42 -38.34
CA GLY A 66 -8.35 7.12 -39.16
C GLY A 66 -7.56 5.90 -38.70
N TRP A 67 -8.15 5.02 -37.88
CA TRP A 67 -7.54 3.75 -37.47
C TRP A 67 -8.00 2.58 -38.34
N GLY A 68 -8.11 2.80 -39.65
CA GLY A 68 -8.57 1.80 -40.62
C GLY A 68 -7.69 0.54 -40.67
N ASP A 69 -6.41 0.65 -40.39
CA ASP A 69 -5.49 -0.50 -40.43
C ASP A 69 -5.27 -1.15 -39.06
N VAL A 70 -5.90 -0.62 -38.01
CA VAL A 70 -5.81 -1.16 -36.65
C VAL A 70 -6.82 -2.29 -36.47
N PRO A 71 -6.43 -3.46 -35.92
CA PRO A 71 -7.38 -4.50 -35.53
C PRO A 71 -8.35 -4.00 -34.44
N LEU A 72 -9.66 -4.05 -34.73
CA LEU A 72 -10.71 -3.59 -33.82
C LEU A 72 -11.64 -4.76 -33.45
N LEU A 73 -12.01 -4.86 -32.18
CA LEU A 73 -13.00 -5.81 -31.68
C LEU A 73 -14.06 -5.08 -30.85
N CYS A 74 -15.33 -5.43 -31.05
CA CYS A 74 -16.45 -5.00 -30.22
C CYS A 74 -17.06 -6.20 -29.51
N GLY A 75 -17.55 -5.99 -28.29
CA GLY A 75 -18.39 -6.96 -27.58
C GLY A 75 -19.26 -6.28 -26.54
N HIS A 76 -20.13 -7.04 -25.90
CA HIS A 76 -20.80 -6.60 -24.69
C HIS A 76 -20.02 -7.02 -23.46
N GLU A 77 -20.14 -6.23 -22.41
CA GLU A 77 -19.64 -6.63 -21.10
C GLU A 77 -20.59 -7.60 -20.39
N MET A 78 -20.14 -8.09 -19.24
CA MET A 78 -20.99 -8.90 -18.36
C MET A 78 -22.24 -8.11 -17.95
N ALA A 79 -23.41 -8.70 -18.14
CA ALA A 79 -24.69 -8.10 -17.74
C ALA A 79 -24.80 -8.04 -16.21
N VAL A 80 -24.32 -6.95 -15.63
CA VAL A 80 -24.46 -6.67 -14.19
C VAL A 80 -25.81 -5.99 -13.95
N PRO A 81 -26.65 -6.48 -13.02
CA PRO A 81 -27.96 -5.87 -12.74
C PRO A 81 -27.84 -4.43 -12.25
N VAL A 82 -28.78 -3.57 -12.63
CA VAL A 82 -28.86 -2.15 -12.19
C VAL A 82 -29.05 -1.98 -10.68
N SER A 83 -29.48 -3.04 -9.97
CA SER A 83 -29.51 -3.07 -8.51
C SER A 83 -28.10 -3.06 -7.88
N ASN A 84 -27.06 -3.39 -8.64
CA ASN A 84 -25.68 -3.22 -8.22
C ASN A 84 -25.30 -1.74 -8.40
N PRO A 85 -24.96 -1.01 -7.32
CA PRO A 85 -24.65 0.42 -7.39
C PRO A 85 -23.38 0.74 -8.20
N ARG A 86 -22.61 -0.28 -8.61
CA ARG A 86 -21.45 -0.15 -9.51
C ARG A 86 -21.81 -0.33 -10.99
N SER A 87 -23.05 -0.69 -11.30
CA SER A 87 -23.54 -0.78 -12.66
C SER A 87 -23.72 0.64 -13.22
N LEU A 88 -23.23 0.87 -14.44
CA LEU A 88 -23.39 2.12 -15.17
C LEU A 88 -24.19 1.81 -16.43
N PRO A 89 -25.39 2.40 -16.64
CA PRO A 89 -26.13 2.22 -17.89
C PRO A 89 -25.41 2.92 -19.05
N ARG A 90 -25.71 2.49 -20.27
CA ARG A 90 -25.25 3.12 -21.52
C ARG A 90 -23.76 3.48 -21.55
N CYS A 91 -22.92 2.56 -21.10
CA CYS A 91 -21.48 2.80 -20.96
C CYS A 91 -20.70 2.13 -22.10
N ILE A 92 -19.74 2.88 -22.65
CA ILE A 92 -18.78 2.42 -23.65
C ILE A 92 -17.41 2.41 -23.01
N ARG A 93 -16.69 1.30 -23.09
CA ARG A 93 -15.33 1.15 -22.58
C ARG A 93 -14.39 0.76 -23.71
N VAL A 94 -13.14 1.18 -23.60
CA VAL A 94 -12.09 0.87 -24.57
C VAL A 94 -10.81 0.41 -23.87
N LEU A 95 -10.17 -0.61 -24.43
CA LEU A 95 -8.81 -1.02 -24.15
C LEU A 95 -7.98 -0.91 -25.43
N LEU A 96 -7.02 0.00 -25.45
CA LEU A 96 -6.01 0.08 -26.50
C LEU A 96 -4.78 -0.71 -26.08
N LEU A 97 -4.27 -1.55 -26.98
CA LEU A 97 -2.98 -2.20 -26.87
C LEU A 97 -2.00 -1.44 -27.76
N VAL A 98 -1.01 -0.79 -27.15
CA VAL A 98 -0.08 0.12 -27.83
C VAL A 98 1.35 -0.39 -27.72
N ASN A 99 2.05 -0.43 -28.85
CA ASN A 99 3.48 -0.64 -28.94
C ASN A 99 4.20 0.66 -28.55
N THR A 100 4.85 0.68 -27.39
CA THR A 100 5.60 1.85 -26.95
C THR A 100 6.78 1.47 -26.06
N ASP A 101 7.82 2.28 -26.08
CA ASP A 101 8.94 2.19 -25.14
C ASP A 101 8.66 2.98 -23.85
N ARG A 102 7.54 3.73 -23.79
CA ARG A 102 7.08 4.41 -22.56
C ARG A 102 6.65 3.36 -21.51
N PRO A 103 7.04 3.54 -20.24
CA PRO A 103 6.60 2.65 -19.18
C PRO A 103 5.10 2.84 -18.88
N SER A 104 4.41 1.77 -18.45
CA SER A 104 2.98 1.82 -18.05
C SER A 104 2.68 2.87 -16.97
N SER A 105 3.70 3.31 -16.24
CA SER A 105 3.61 4.36 -15.23
C SER A 105 3.22 5.73 -15.79
N ALA A 106 3.39 5.98 -17.10
CA ALA A 106 3.14 7.27 -17.74
C ALA A 106 1.67 7.57 -18.12
N MET A 107 0.74 6.64 -17.85
CA MET A 107 -0.70 6.69 -18.18
C MET A 107 -1.59 7.24 -17.03
N ARG A 108 -2.60 8.14 -17.22
CA ARG A 108 -3.18 9.01 -16.11
C ARG A 108 -4.69 9.44 -16.21
N PHE A 109 -5.49 9.46 -15.11
CA PHE A 109 -6.90 10.02 -14.99
C PHE A 109 -7.39 10.41 -13.53
N MET A 110 -8.32 11.40 -13.35
CA MET A 110 -9.05 11.87 -12.11
C MET A 110 -10.47 12.43 -12.44
N ILE A 111 -11.42 12.57 -11.48
CA ILE A 111 -12.68 13.35 -11.64
C ILE A 111 -12.92 14.36 -10.48
N ILE A 112 -13.63 15.46 -10.75
CA ILE A 112 -14.13 16.47 -9.80
C ILE A 112 -15.66 16.53 -9.96
N VAL A 113 -16.42 16.44 -8.88
CA VAL A 113 -17.89 16.49 -8.90
C VAL A 113 -18.34 17.85 -8.38
N MET A 114 -19.17 18.54 -9.15
CA MET A 114 -19.75 19.84 -8.76
C MET A 114 -21.00 19.63 -7.89
N ARG A 115 -21.35 20.63 -7.08
CA ARG A 115 -22.63 20.67 -6.38
C ARG A 115 -23.76 20.83 -7.37
N HIS A 116 -24.94 20.33 -7.00
CA HIS A 116 -26.16 20.47 -7.80
C HIS A 116 -26.53 21.95 -8.09
N ASP A 117 -26.12 22.87 -7.21
CA ASP A 117 -26.35 24.31 -7.32
C ASP A 117 -25.16 25.09 -7.91
N ALA A 118 -24.16 24.39 -8.44
CA ALA A 118 -22.95 25.01 -8.98
C ALA A 118 -23.30 25.87 -10.21
N THR A 119 -22.94 27.14 -10.15
CA THR A 119 -23.18 28.07 -11.27
C THR A 119 -22.24 27.76 -12.45
N PRO A 120 -22.64 28.07 -13.70
CA PRO A 120 -21.75 27.94 -14.86
C PRO A 120 -20.41 28.67 -14.70
N ALA A 121 -20.40 29.80 -13.98
CA ALA A 121 -19.19 30.54 -13.66
C ALA A 121 -18.24 29.77 -12.74
N GLN A 122 -18.78 29.05 -11.75
CA GLN A 122 -17.99 28.18 -10.86
C GLN A 122 -17.43 26.97 -11.60
N VAL A 123 -18.22 26.33 -12.47
CA VAL A 123 -17.74 25.24 -13.34
C VAL A 123 -16.59 25.72 -14.23
N ALA A 124 -16.77 26.86 -14.91
CA ALA A 124 -15.74 27.46 -15.75
C ALA A 124 -14.46 27.83 -14.98
N ALA A 125 -14.59 28.31 -13.74
CA ALA A 125 -13.45 28.62 -12.89
C ALA A 125 -12.64 27.36 -12.52
N VAL A 126 -13.31 26.26 -12.16
CA VAL A 126 -12.65 24.98 -11.88
C VAL A 126 -11.96 24.45 -13.13
N VAL A 127 -12.62 24.50 -14.29
CA VAL A 127 -12.01 24.11 -15.58
C VAL A 127 -10.75 24.91 -15.87
N SER A 128 -10.82 26.24 -15.78
CA SER A 128 -9.69 27.11 -16.05
C SER A 128 -8.51 26.84 -15.11
N GLN A 129 -8.79 26.55 -13.84
CA GLN A 129 -7.76 26.20 -12.86
C GLN A 129 -7.11 24.83 -13.16
N VAL A 130 -7.88 23.84 -13.59
CA VAL A 130 -7.33 22.53 -14.01
C VAL A 130 -6.40 22.71 -15.21
N GLU A 131 -6.82 23.50 -16.19
CA GLU A 131 -6.05 23.80 -17.40
C GLU A 131 -4.77 24.57 -17.13
N LEU A 132 -4.81 25.51 -16.19
CA LEU A 132 -3.64 26.28 -15.76
C LEU A 132 -2.54 25.40 -15.14
N HIS A 133 -2.91 24.25 -14.56
CA HIS A 133 -1.98 23.28 -13.99
C HIS A 133 -1.56 22.19 -15.01
N GLY A 134 -1.76 22.43 -16.30
CA GLY A 134 -1.31 21.55 -17.38
C GLY A 134 -2.08 20.23 -17.47
N CYS A 135 -3.26 20.16 -16.84
CA CYS A 135 -4.23 19.09 -17.03
C CYS A 135 -5.33 19.55 -17.99
N ARG A 136 -6.12 18.65 -18.55
CA ARG A 136 -7.31 18.97 -19.36
C ARG A 136 -8.55 18.51 -18.65
N THR A 137 -9.67 19.14 -18.96
CA THR A 137 -10.97 18.76 -18.42
C THR A 137 -11.84 18.06 -19.46
N HIS A 138 -12.73 17.21 -18.98
CA HIS A 138 -13.87 16.70 -19.73
C HIS A 138 -15.12 16.93 -18.88
N LEU A 139 -16.10 17.66 -19.41
CA LEU A 139 -17.32 18.00 -18.69
C LEU A 139 -18.41 16.99 -19.05
N SER A 140 -19.02 16.41 -18.02
CA SER A 140 -20.23 15.60 -18.12
C SER A 140 -21.33 16.36 -17.37
N ASP A 141 -22.24 16.97 -18.09
CA ASP A 141 -23.37 17.70 -17.51
C ASP A 141 -24.58 16.76 -17.41
N GLY A 142 -24.78 16.15 -16.24
CA GLY A 142 -25.90 15.25 -16.00
C GLY A 142 -27.08 15.97 -15.34
N ASP A 143 -28.29 15.43 -15.50
CA ASP A 143 -29.55 16.01 -14.98
C ASP A 143 -29.53 16.38 -13.49
N GLU A 144 -28.69 15.71 -12.68
CA GLU A 144 -28.56 16.00 -11.24
C GLU A 144 -27.27 16.73 -10.83
N ARG A 145 -26.16 16.54 -11.56
CA ARG A 145 -24.83 17.11 -11.23
C ARG A 145 -23.93 17.21 -12.47
N THR A 146 -23.12 18.26 -12.51
CA THR A 146 -22.00 18.38 -13.44
C THR A 146 -20.75 17.69 -12.86
N VAL A 147 -20.10 16.84 -13.65
CA VAL A 147 -18.83 16.17 -13.33
C VAL A 147 -17.74 16.66 -14.27
N ILE A 148 -16.56 16.95 -13.73
CA ILE A 148 -15.37 17.41 -14.46
C ILE A 148 -14.30 16.32 -14.37
N GLY A 149 -14.14 15.51 -15.40
CA GLY A 149 -12.98 14.65 -15.56
C GLY A 149 -11.70 15.48 -15.67
N VAL A 150 -10.66 15.17 -14.89
CA VAL A 150 -9.36 15.85 -14.90
C VAL A 150 -8.27 14.91 -15.37
N ILE A 151 -7.60 15.31 -16.44
CA ILE A 151 -6.81 14.38 -17.22
C ILE A 151 -5.47 15.03 -17.58
N GLY A 152 -4.38 14.53 -17.01
CA GLY A 152 -3.08 15.18 -17.14
C GLY A 152 -2.03 14.67 -16.16
N THR A 153 -0.94 15.43 -16.01
CA THR A 153 0.24 15.00 -15.23
C THR A 153 0.03 15.18 -13.73
N ASN A 154 -0.17 14.07 -13.00
CA ASN A 154 -0.29 14.03 -11.53
C ASN A 154 -1.55 14.76 -11.02
N PRO A 155 -2.74 14.38 -11.51
CA PRO A 155 -3.97 15.09 -11.18
C PRO A 155 -4.30 14.98 -9.68
N PHE A 156 -3.86 13.91 -9.01
CA PHE A 156 -3.98 13.75 -7.57
C PHE A 156 -3.30 14.88 -6.77
N ALA A 157 -2.17 15.42 -7.24
CA ALA A 157 -1.53 16.56 -6.57
C ALA A 157 -2.36 17.86 -6.67
N LEU A 158 -3.35 17.91 -7.56
CA LEU A 158 -4.27 19.04 -7.66
C LEU A 158 -5.51 18.88 -6.78
N ARG A 159 -5.67 17.75 -6.08
CA ARG A 159 -6.85 17.48 -5.23
C ARG A 159 -7.10 18.60 -4.22
N GLU A 160 -6.07 19.00 -3.48
CA GLU A 160 -6.16 20.07 -2.46
C GLU A 160 -6.58 21.41 -3.04
N LEU A 161 -6.22 21.70 -4.30
CA LEU A 161 -6.62 22.94 -4.97
C LEU A 161 -8.13 23.02 -5.20
N PHE A 162 -8.79 21.87 -5.35
CA PHE A 162 -10.18 21.78 -5.79
C PHE A 162 -11.16 21.39 -4.68
N ILE A 163 -10.72 20.77 -3.58
CA ILE A 163 -11.61 20.35 -2.47
C ILE A 163 -12.44 21.53 -1.95
N GLU A 164 -11.85 22.73 -1.84
CA GLU A 164 -12.54 23.92 -1.32
C GLU A 164 -12.97 24.91 -2.43
N ALA A 165 -12.80 24.54 -3.70
CA ALA A 165 -13.15 25.44 -4.79
C ALA A 165 -14.67 25.71 -4.81
N PRO A 166 -15.11 26.97 -4.96
CA PRO A 166 -16.52 27.31 -5.01
C PRO A 166 -17.27 26.50 -6.08
N GLY A 167 -18.35 25.84 -5.68
CA GLY A 167 -19.16 24.98 -6.55
C GLY A 167 -18.73 23.52 -6.58
N VAL A 168 -17.56 23.15 -6.04
CA VAL A 168 -17.15 21.74 -5.93
C VAL A 168 -17.87 21.07 -4.77
N ALA A 169 -18.36 19.85 -5.00
CA ALA A 169 -18.93 18.97 -3.99
C ALA A 169 -17.88 17.98 -3.45
N GLU A 170 -17.13 17.35 -4.35
CA GLU A 170 -16.10 16.37 -4.01
C GLU A 170 -15.07 16.21 -5.14
N VAL A 171 -13.88 15.73 -4.81
CA VAL A 171 -12.83 15.38 -5.78
C VAL A 171 -12.49 13.90 -5.61
N VAL A 172 -12.71 13.11 -6.67
CA VAL A 172 -12.58 11.66 -6.62
C VAL A 172 -11.45 11.20 -7.54
N PRO A 173 -10.38 10.60 -7.01
CA PRO A 173 -9.34 10.00 -7.85
C PRO A 173 -9.86 8.69 -8.48
N ILE A 174 -9.62 8.50 -9.80
CA ILE A 174 -10.02 7.25 -10.49
C ILE A 174 -9.04 6.12 -10.16
N THR A 175 -7.77 6.43 -9.97
CA THR A 175 -6.75 5.46 -9.54
C THR A 175 -6.43 5.64 -8.06
N LYS A 176 -6.30 4.53 -7.32
CA LYS A 176 -5.77 4.54 -5.95
C LYS A 176 -4.46 5.34 -5.90
N PRO A 177 -4.23 6.17 -4.87
CA PRO A 177 -3.12 7.11 -4.86
C PRO A 177 -1.75 6.43 -4.62
N PHE A 178 -1.74 5.16 -4.22
CA PHE A 178 -0.54 4.36 -3.97
C PHE A 178 -0.26 3.35 -5.11
N LYS A 179 0.41 3.77 -6.19
CA LYS A 179 0.53 2.94 -7.40
C LYS A 179 1.53 1.79 -7.29
N LEU A 180 2.74 2.01 -6.76
CA LEU A 180 3.83 1.02 -6.75
C LEU A 180 3.59 -0.11 -5.75
N SER A 181 2.82 0.15 -4.70
CA SER A 181 2.43 -0.79 -3.65
C SER A 181 1.11 -1.49 -3.95
N ASN A 182 0.33 -1.02 -4.93
CA ASN A 182 -0.98 -1.57 -5.28
C ASN A 182 -0.88 -2.92 -6.02
N ARG A 183 -1.66 -3.89 -5.58
CA ARG A 183 -1.78 -5.22 -6.22
C ARG A 183 -2.30 -5.16 -7.66
N GLU A 184 -3.16 -4.20 -8.00
CA GLU A 184 -3.62 -3.99 -9.38
C GLU A 184 -2.49 -3.61 -10.33
N PHE A 185 -1.46 -2.92 -9.81
CA PHE A 185 -0.26 -2.57 -10.56
C PHE A 185 0.74 -3.73 -10.60
N ARG A 186 0.87 -4.47 -9.50
CA ARG A 186 1.69 -5.67 -9.40
C ARG A 186 0.92 -6.81 -8.74
N ALA A 187 0.43 -7.74 -9.56
CA ALA A 187 -0.40 -8.85 -9.10
C ALA A 187 0.35 -9.88 -8.22
N ARG A 188 1.66 -10.07 -8.47
CA ARG A 188 2.50 -11.05 -7.76
C ARG A 188 2.99 -10.51 -6.43
N ASP A 189 2.79 -11.29 -5.37
CA ASP A 189 3.28 -11.00 -4.02
C ASP A 189 4.79 -10.68 -4.02
N THR A 190 5.17 -9.68 -3.22
CA THR A 190 6.56 -9.42 -2.88
C THR A 190 7.00 -10.44 -1.84
N ARG A 191 8.10 -11.11 -2.14
CA ARG A 191 8.80 -12.01 -1.23
C ARG A 191 10.17 -11.42 -0.94
N ILE A 192 10.51 -11.26 0.34
CA ILE A 192 11.72 -10.57 0.79
C ILE A 192 12.59 -11.56 1.55
N ARG A 193 13.83 -11.75 1.09
CA ARG A 193 14.79 -12.65 1.73
C ARG A 193 15.45 -11.93 2.90
N VAL A 194 15.33 -12.49 4.11
CA VAL A 194 16.01 -12.00 5.31
C VAL A 194 16.77 -13.15 5.96
N GLY A 195 18.08 -13.18 5.74
CA GLY A 195 18.93 -14.30 6.14
C GLY A 195 18.48 -15.62 5.48
N ALA A 196 18.16 -16.61 6.31
CA ALA A 196 17.69 -17.93 5.85
C ALA A 196 16.18 -18.00 5.57
N HIS A 197 15.42 -16.94 5.89
CA HIS A 197 13.96 -16.93 5.84
C HIS A 197 13.45 -15.99 4.73
N GLU A 198 12.19 -16.19 4.34
CA GLU A 198 11.49 -15.35 3.37
C GLU A 198 10.24 -14.77 4.01
N VAL A 199 10.06 -13.45 3.92
CA VAL A 199 8.86 -12.75 4.37
C VAL A 199 7.91 -12.60 3.19
N GLY A 200 6.63 -12.90 3.39
CA GLY A 200 5.64 -12.97 2.31
C GLY A 200 5.43 -14.37 1.72
N GLY A 201 6.09 -15.38 2.28
CA GLY A 201 5.86 -16.79 1.97
C GLY A 201 4.82 -17.46 2.86
N ASP A 202 4.75 -18.79 2.78
CA ASP A 202 3.70 -19.59 3.43
C ASP A 202 3.96 -19.80 4.93
N ARG A 203 5.22 -19.65 5.36
CA ARG A 203 5.62 -19.77 6.77
C ARG A 203 5.70 -18.39 7.43
N PRO A 204 5.10 -18.21 8.62
CA PRO A 204 5.24 -16.97 9.36
C PRO A 204 6.70 -16.63 9.69
N TRP A 205 7.12 -15.41 9.37
CA TRP A 205 8.41 -14.86 9.82
C TRP A 205 8.28 -14.27 11.23
N ILE A 206 9.11 -14.69 12.18
CA ILE A 206 8.97 -14.34 13.60
C ILE A 206 10.20 -13.55 14.03
N VAL A 207 9.99 -12.29 14.37
CA VAL A 207 11.00 -11.38 14.91
C VAL A 207 10.81 -11.32 16.42
N ALA A 208 11.85 -11.60 17.20
CA ALA A 208 11.76 -11.60 18.65
C ALA A 208 13.00 -11.02 19.32
N GLY A 209 12.81 -10.44 20.50
CA GLY A 209 13.88 -9.83 21.28
C GLY A 209 13.37 -8.67 22.12
N PRO A 210 14.23 -8.12 22.99
CA PRO A 210 13.83 -7.09 23.93
C PRO A 210 13.55 -5.76 23.24
N CYS A 211 12.81 -4.90 23.92
CA CYS A 211 12.41 -3.58 23.40
C CYS A 211 13.60 -2.67 23.11
N SER A 212 14.60 -2.73 23.97
CA SER A 212 15.80 -1.91 23.94
C SER A 212 17.01 -2.80 24.17
N VAL A 213 18.17 -2.35 23.70
CA VAL A 213 19.45 -2.88 24.18
C VAL A 213 19.79 -2.10 25.44
N ASP A 214 19.59 -2.71 26.61
CA ASP A 214 19.74 -2.08 27.93
C ASP A 214 20.81 -2.72 28.84
N GLY A 215 21.46 -3.79 28.36
CA GLY A 215 22.64 -4.38 28.99
C GLY A 215 23.13 -5.59 28.18
N GLU A 216 24.44 -5.76 28.05
CA GLU A 216 25.02 -6.79 27.19
C GLU A 216 24.61 -8.20 27.61
N GLU A 217 24.85 -8.57 28.87
CA GLU A 217 24.60 -9.93 29.38
C GLU A 217 23.12 -10.35 29.19
N LEU A 218 22.19 -9.51 29.64
CA LEU A 218 20.75 -9.81 29.60
C LEU A 218 20.19 -9.77 28.17
N TYR A 219 20.69 -8.87 27.32
CA TYR A 219 20.31 -8.81 25.91
C TYR A 219 20.78 -10.07 25.17
N LEU A 220 22.05 -10.47 25.34
CA LEU A 220 22.61 -11.68 24.73
C LEU A 220 21.92 -12.94 25.24
N GLU A 221 21.66 -13.03 26.55
CA GLU A 221 20.89 -14.14 27.14
C GLU A 221 19.50 -14.26 26.50
N THR A 222 18.78 -13.14 26.37
CA THR A 222 17.46 -13.11 25.73
C THR A 222 17.56 -13.55 24.27
N CYS A 223 18.55 -13.05 23.53
CA CYS A 223 18.78 -13.40 22.12
C CYS A 223 19.03 -14.91 21.92
N ARG A 224 19.87 -15.52 22.77
CA ARG A 224 20.12 -16.98 22.76
C ARG A 224 18.83 -17.76 23.00
N LYS A 225 18.04 -17.34 23.99
CA LYS A 225 16.79 -18.02 24.36
C LYS A 225 15.71 -17.90 23.27
N VAL A 226 15.54 -16.73 22.64
CA VAL A 226 14.57 -16.61 21.53
C VAL A 226 15.01 -17.36 20.29
N ARG A 227 16.33 -17.43 20.00
CA ARG A 227 16.86 -18.30 18.93
C ARG A 227 16.53 -19.76 19.21
N ALA A 228 16.80 -20.25 20.42
CA ALA A 228 16.48 -21.63 20.81
C ALA A 228 14.97 -21.93 20.73
N ALA A 229 14.13 -20.93 20.97
CA ALA A 229 12.68 -21.02 20.89
C ALA A 229 12.12 -20.90 19.46
N GLY A 230 12.94 -20.68 18.43
CA GLY A 230 12.51 -20.65 17.02
C GLY A 230 12.32 -19.26 16.40
N ALA A 231 12.89 -18.20 16.98
CA ALA A 231 12.90 -16.89 16.32
C ALA A 231 13.69 -16.92 15.00
N HIS A 232 13.19 -16.20 14.00
CA HIS A 232 13.77 -16.08 12.66
C HIS A 232 14.62 -14.82 12.47
N ALA A 233 14.42 -13.83 13.34
CA ALA A 233 15.22 -12.61 13.40
C ALA A 233 15.21 -12.06 14.83
N LEU A 234 16.27 -11.33 15.16
CA LEU A 234 16.38 -10.58 16.41
C LEU A 234 15.87 -9.15 16.24
N ARG A 235 15.36 -8.59 17.33
CA ARG A 235 15.11 -7.14 17.44
C ARG A 235 15.76 -6.53 18.66
N GLY A 236 16.04 -5.24 18.59
CA GLY A 236 16.52 -4.45 19.71
C GLY A 236 16.71 -2.99 19.32
N GLY A 237 16.11 -2.05 20.07
CA GLY A 237 16.32 -0.63 19.84
C GLY A 237 17.61 -0.14 20.50
N VAL A 238 18.57 0.35 19.72
CA VAL A 238 19.76 1.06 20.24
C VAL A 238 19.51 2.56 20.37
N PHE A 239 18.50 3.07 19.68
CA PHE A 239 17.93 4.41 19.81
C PHE A 239 16.45 4.28 20.19
N LYS A 240 15.98 5.05 21.18
CA LYS A 240 14.60 4.96 21.67
C LYS A 240 13.85 6.29 21.52
N PRO A 241 12.77 6.35 20.72
CA PRO A 241 11.93 7.54 20.63
C PRO A 241 10.97 7.54 21.83
N ARG A 242 11.32 8.27 22.88
CA ARG A 242 10.54 8.34 24.13
C ARG A 242 9.67 9.59 24.16
N THR A 243 8.46 9.44 24.72
CA THR A 243 7.56 10.57 24.96
C THR A 243 8.14 11.54 26.00
N SER A 244 8.89 11.04 26.98
CA SER A 244 9.57 11.85 28.01
C SER A 244 11.07 11.90 27.74
N PRO A 245 11.71 13.08 27.80
CA PRO A 245 13.16 13.23 27.60
C PRO A 245 13.98 12.59 28.74
N TYR A 246 13.39 12.39 29.92
CA TYR A 246 14.05 11.79 31.09
C TYR A 246 14.07 10.26 31.08
N SER A 247 13.44 9.64 30.09
CA SER A 247 13.43 8.19 29.92
C SER A 247 14.73 7.69 29.28
N PHE A 248 15.05 6.41 29.47
CA PHE A 248 16.17 5.77 28.79
C PHE A 248 16.08 5.91 27.26
N GLN A 249 17.12 6.50 26.66
CA GLN A 249 17.20 6.88 25.24
C GLN A 249 17.89 5.82 24.36
N GLY A 250 18.41 4.74 24.95
CA GLY A 250 19.20 3.72 24.26
C GLY A 250 20.71 3.88 24.44
N LEU A 251 21.47 2.79 24.28
CA LEU A 251 22.94 2.76 24.46
C LEU A 251 23.73 3.30 23.25
N ARG A 252 23.07 3.65 22.13
CA ARG A 252 23.73 4.19 20.92
C ARG A 252 24.91 3.31 20.46
N GLY A 253 26.13 3.86 20.45
CA GLY A 253 27.36 3.19 20.00
C GLY A 253 27.66 1.87 20.71
N ASP A 254 27.52 1.82 22.04
CA ASP A 254 27.73 0.58 22.81
C ASP A 254 26.64 -0.45 22.50
N GLY A 255 25.41 0.03 22.32
CA GLY A 255 24.29 -0.81 21.89
C GLY A 255 24.54 -1.47 20.54
N ILE A 256 25.20 -0.78 19.61
CA ILE A 256 25.54 -1.31 18.29
C ILE A 256 26.55 -2.48 18.39
N ASN A 257 27.53 -2.41 19.29
CA ASN A 257 28.46 -3.52 19.51
C ASN A 257 27.74 -4.74 20.09
N ILE A 258 26.81 -4.54 21.02
CA ILE A 258 25.98 -5.60 21.58
C ILE A 258 25.12 -6.25 20.49
N LEU A 259 24.54 -5.47 19.56
CA LEU A 259 23.80 -6.03 18.42
C LEU A 259 24.70 -6.91 17.53
N ARG A 260 25.92 -6.46 17.23
CA ARG A 260 26.89 -7.24 16.45
C ARG A 260 27.19 -8.58 17.12
N GLU A 261 27.41 -8.55 18.43
CA GLU A 261 27.69 -9.75 19.21
C GLU A 261 26.49 -10.71 19.22
N ALA A 262 25.28 -10.20 19.44
CA ALA A 262 24.06 -11.00 19.38
C ALA A 262 23.86 -11.69 18.02
N LYS A 263 24.11 -10.96 16.93
CA LYS A 263 24.07 -11.52 15.57
C LYS A 263 25.15 -12.57 15.35
N ARG A 264 26.36 -12.36 15.87
CA ARG A 264 27.48 -13.31 15.80
C ARG A 264 27.16 -14.61 16.53
N GLU A 265 26.67 -14.53 17.77
CA GLU A 265 26.38 -15.70 18.60
C GLU A 265 25.18 -16.50 18.12
N THR A 266 24.11 -15.82 17.70
CA THR A 266 22.86 -16.48 17.33
C THR A 266 22.79 -16.83 15.85
N GLY A 267 23.58 -16.17 15.00
CA GLY A 267 23.48 -16.26 13.54
C GLY A 267 22.15 -15.75 12.97
N LEU A 268 21.34 -15.04 13.75
CA LEU A 268 20.06 -14.49 13.30
C LEU A 268 20.23 -13.09 12.69
N PRO A 269 19.42 -12.76 11.66
CA PRO A 269 19.37 -11.40 11.14
C PRO A 269 18.81 -10.42 12.18
N LEU A 270 19.20 -9.16 12.08
CA LEU A 270 18.82 -8.07 12.98
C LEU A 270 17.80 -7.13 12.34
N VAL A 271 16.76 -6.81 13.12
CA VAL A 271 15.80 -5.75 12.86
C VAL A 271 16.01 -4.63 13.88
N CYS A 272 16.35 -3.43 13.42
CA CYS A 272 16.62 -2.30 14.31
C CYS A 272 16.00 -1.00 13.79
N GLU A 273 15.52 -0.17 14.70
CA GLU A 273 14.84 1.09 14.37
C GLU A 273 15.83 2.20 14.03
N VAL A 274 15.55 2.93 12.95
CA VAL A 274 16.24 4.16 12.58
C VAL A 274 15.37 5.35 12.98
N LEU A 275 15.92 6.27 13.77
CA LEU A 275 15.17 7.45 14.24
C LEU A 275 15.34 8.67 13.34
N GLU A 276 16.54 8.86 12.82
CA GLU A 276 16.90 9.99 11.98
C GLU A 276 17.87 9.58 10.87
N THR A 277 18.00 10.43 9.85
CA THR A 277 18.83 10.15 8.68
C THR A 277 20.32 10.03 9.02
N ALA A 278 20.78 10.71 10.07
CA ALA A 278 22.17 10.64 10.53
C ALA A 278 22.56 9.25 11.06
N ASP A 279 21.61 8.49 11.62
CA ASP A 279 21.86 7.15 12.18
C ASP A 279 21.97 6.07 11.09
N ILE A 280 21.50 6.35 9.86
CA ILE A 280 21.44 5.40 8.76
C ILE A 280 22.81 4.79 8.49
N GLY A 281 23.84 5.61 8.31
CA GLY A 281 25.18 5.13 7.94
C GLY A 281 25.74 4.14 8.95
N THR A 282 25.53 4.42 10.23
CA THR A 282 26.01 3.58 11.33
C THR A 282 25.25 2.25 11.43
N LEU A 283 23.93 2.25 11.20
CA LEU A 283 23.08 1.06 11.33
C LEU A 283 23.09 0.17 10.08
N ALA A 284 23.16 0.77 8.88
CA ALA A 284 22.98 0.08 7.62
C ALA A 284 23.97 -1.08 7.42
N ASP A 285 25.19 -0.97 7.93
CA ASP A 285 26.23 -2.01 7.79
C ASP A 285 25.97 -3.26 8.66
N ILE A 286 25.14 -3.15 9.69
CA ILE A 286 25.02 -4.15 10.75
C ILE A 286 23.63 -4.79 10.74
N VAL A 287 22.62 -3.95 10.58
CA VAL A 287 21.20 -4.31 10.66
C VAL A 287 20.75 -4.84 9.32
N ASP A 288 20.09 -6.01 9.28
CA ASP A 288 19.60 -6.63 8.05
C ASP A 288 18.28 -6.03 7.56
N VAL A 289 17.43 -5.58 8.48
CA VAL A 289 16.16 -4.91 8.18
C VAL A 289 16.05 -3.59 8.95
N LEU A 290 15.96 -2.48 8.23
CA LEU A 290 15.77 -1.16 8.83
C LEU A 290 14.31 -0.98 9.22
N GLN A 291 14.02 -0.82 10.50
CA GLN A 291 12.69 -0.52 10.99
C GLN A 291 12.44 1.00 10.98
N ILE A 292 11.33 1.41 10.39
CA ILE A 292 10.73 2.73 10.61
C ILE A 292 9.61 2.58 11.62
N GLY A 293 9.80 3.18 12.79
CA GLY A 293 8.81 3.14 13.87
C GLY A 293 7.55 3.96 13.54
N ALA A 294 6.46 3.66 14.24
CA ALA A 294 5.14 4.28 14.00
C ALA A 294 5.14 5.81 14.09
N ARG A 295 6.03 6.41 14.88
CA ARG A 295 6.17 7.88 15.00
C ARG A 295 6.84 8.52 13.78
N ASN A 296 7.64 7.74 13.05
CA ASN A 296 8.36 8.16 11.86
C ASN A 296 7.69 7.67 10.56
N MET A 297 6.49 7.08 10.62
CA MET A 297 5.78 6.60 9.43
C MET A 297 5.57 7.71 8.39
N GLN A 298 5.42 8.96 8.80
CA GLN A 298 5.28 10.13 7.90
C GLN A 298 6.52 11.04 7.91
N ASN A 299 7.67 10.53 8.38
CA ASN A 299 8.94 11.23 8.24
C ASN A 299 9.48 11.03 6.82
N PHE A 300 8.89 11.72 5.84
CA PHE A 300 9.17 11.53 4.41
C PHE A 300 10.64 11.69 4.01
N PRO A 301 11.42 12.63 4.59
CA PRO A 301 12.87 12.67 4.37
C PRO A 301 13.55 11.38 4.79
N LEU A 302 13.24 10.85 5.98
CA LEU A 302 13.79 9.58 6.45
C LEU A 302 13.38 8.41 5.54
N LEU A 303 12.10 8.33 5.16
CA LEU A 303 11.59 7.30 4.23
C LEU A 303 12.32 7.31 2.88
N SER A 304 12.58 8.51 2.36
CA SER A 304 13.28 8.68 1.09
C SER A 304 14.75 8.25 1.19
N GLU A 305 15.44 8.60 2.27
CA GLU A 305 16.83 8.19 2.48
C GLU A 305 16.96 6.67 2.65
N VAL A 306 16.12 6.02 3.46
CA VAL A 306 16.16 4.55 3.59
C VAL A 306 15.78 3.83 2.30
N GLY A 307 14.93 4.45 1.47
CA GLY A 307 14.60 3.96 0.13
C GLY A 307 15.78 3.95 -0.84
N ARG A 308 16.83 4.75 -0.63
CA ARG A 308 18.01 4.75 -1.51
C ARG A 308 19.02 3.64 -1.20
N LEU A 309 18.96 3.07 0.00
CA LEU A 309 19.92 2.06 0.47
C LEU A 309 19.70 0.66 -0.12
N ARG A 310 18.53 0.40 -0.72
CA ARG A 310 18.14 -0.91 -1.27
C ARG A 310 18.35 -2.06 -0.29
N LYS A 311 17.90 -1.86 0.94
CA LYS A 311 17.91 -2.85 2.03
C LYS A 311 16.48 -3.05 2.52
N PRO A 312 16.09 -4.25 3.00
CA PRO A 312 14.74 -4.46 3.51
C PRO A 312 14.33 -3.42 4.56
N VAL A 313 13.15 -2.84 4.39
CA VAL A 313 12.57 -1.85 5.31
C VAL A 313 11.30 -2.41 5.94
N LEU A 314 11.23 -2.40 7.27
CA LEU A 314 10.02 -2.72 8.02
C LEU A 314 9.33 -1.41 8.41
N LEU A 315 8.19 -1.10 7.78
CA LEU A 315 7.43 0.12 7.99
C LEU A 315 6.25 -0.14 8.93
N LYS A 316 6.34 0.36 10.17
CA LYS A 316 5.22 0.30 11.11
C LYS A 316 4.13 1.29 10.74
N ARG A 317 2.87 0.87 10.85
CA ARG A 317 1.71 1.77 10.74
C ARG A 317 1.77 2.84 11.84
N GLY A 318 1.46 4.08 11.47
CA GLY A 318 1.33 5.22 12.39
C GLY A 318 0.11 5.04 13.28
N MET A 319 0.18 5.56 14.51
CA MET A 319 -0.87 5.33 15.52
C MET A 319 -2.24 5.90 15.15
N SER A 320 -2.32 6.85 14.22
CA SER A 320 -3.58 7.40 13.73
C SER A 320 -3.69 7.32 12.21
N ALA A 321 -2.83 6.53 11.57
CA ALA A 321 -2.76 6.45 10.13
C ALA A 321 -3.89 5.58 9.57
N THR A 322 -4.53 6.04 8.52
CA THR A 322 -5.37 5.24 7.64
C THR A 322 -4.52 4.22 6.85
N ILE A 323 -5.18 3.23 6.25
CA ILE A 323 -4.52 2.27 5.36
C ILE A 323 -3.92 2.97 4.13
N GLU A 324 -4.62 3.96 3.59
CA GLU A 324 -4.15 4.76 2.45
C GLU A 324 -2.86 5.51 2.80
N GLU A 325 -2.82 6.23 3.92
CA GLU A 325 -1.61 6.95 4.35
C GLU A 325 -0.45 6.01 4.60
N TRP A 326 -0.71 4.81 5.13
CA TRP A 326 0.33 3.82 5.36
C TRP A 326 0.93 3.28 4.06
N LEU A 327 0.09 2.99 3.07
CA LEU A 327 0.54 2.58 1.73
C LEU A 327 1.25 3.72 0.99
N LEU A 328 0.79 4.96 1.13
CA LEU A 328 1.48 6.14 0.61
C LEU A 328 2.85 6.35 1.25
N SER A 329 2.99 6.10 2.56
CA SER A 329 4.32 6.08 3.20
C SER A 329 5.22 4.98 2.63
N ALA A 330 4.68 3.82 2.24
CA ALA A 330 5.44 2.81 1.52
C ALA A 330 5.86 3.30 0.12
N GLU A 331 5.01 4.04 -0.60
CA GLU A 331 5.36 4.64 -1.91
C GLU A 331 6.59 5.54 -1.84
N TYR A 332 6.81 6.28 -0.76
CA TYR A 332 8.03 7.08 -0.60
C TYR A 332 9.30 6.22 -0.63
N ILE A 333 9.26 5.01 -0.07
CA ILE A 333 10.38 4.07 -0.09
C ILE A 333 10.49 3.43 -1.50
N LEU A 334 9.36 2.95 -2.05
CA LEU A 334 9.31 2.27 -3.35
C LEU A 334 9.74 3.19 -4.50
N SER A 335 9.36 4.46 -4.46
CA SER A 335 9.66 5.46 -5.50
C SER A 335 11.14 5.82 -5.58
N GLN A 336 11.92 5.59 -4.52
CA GLN A 336 13.38 5.71 -4.54
C GLN A 336 14.08 4.47 -5.12
N GLY A 337 13.31 3.44 -5.48
CA GLY A 337 13.80 2.21 -6.12
C GLY A 337 14.06 1.04 -5.17
N ASN A 338 13.65 1.12 -3.90
CA ASN A 338 13.72 0.00 -2.97
C ASN A 338 12.35 -0.69 -2.84
N TYR A 339 12.23 -1.87 -3.45
CA TYR A 339 10.98 -2.64 -3.49
C TYR A 339 10.83 -3.66 -2.35
N GLU A 340 11.76 -3.67 -1.40
CA GLU A 340 11.80 -4.61 -0.27
C GLU A 340 11.18 -3.99 0.99
N VAL A 341 9.88 -3.72 0.95
CA VAL A 341 9.13 -3.14 2.08
C VAL A 341 8.25 -4.20 2.75
N ILE A 342 8.37 -4.32 4.07
CA ILE A 342 7.54 -5.14 4.96
C ILE A 342 6.64 -4.20 5.76
N LEU A 343 5.33 -4.38 5.67
CA LEU A 343 4.35 -3.63 6.44
C LEU A 343 4.16 -4.29 7.82
N CYS A 344 4.21 -3.51 8.90
CA CYS A 344 3.90 -3.97 10.26
C CYS A 344 2.71 -3.24 10.90
N GLU A 345 1.57 -3.94 11.05
CA GLU A 345 0.41 -3.48 11.81
C GLU A 345 0.71 -3.57 13.31
N ARG A 346 0.39 -2.52 14.08
CA ARG A 346 0.87 -2.35 15.47
C ARG A 346 -0.12 -1.64 16.37
N GLY A 347 -1.37 -1.56 15.94
CA GLY A 347 -2.49 -0.89 16.59
C GLY A 347 -2.59 0.60 16.30
N ILE A 348 -3.84 1.06 16.28
CA ILE A 348 -4.24 2.46 16.14
C ILE A 348 -4.82 2.99 17.45
N ARG A 349 -4.76 4.30 17.62
CA ARG A 349 -5.35 5.01 18.75
C ARG A 349 -6.86 5.11 18.53
N THR A 350 -7.60 4.78 19.57
CA THR A 350 -9.06 4.92 19.63
C THR A 350 -9.44 5.57 20.96
N PHE A 351 -10.74 5.59 21.29
CA PHE A 351 -11.23 6.00 22.60
C PHE A 351 -11.03 4.92 23.69
N GLU A 352 -10.65 3.69 23.32
CA GLU A 352 -10.42 2.59 24.27
C GLU A 352 -9.20 2.87 25.15
N THR A 353 -9.31 2.58 26.44
CA THR A 353 -8.31 2.91 27.46
C THR A 353 -7.70 1.69 28.15
N TYR A 354 -8.33 0.52 28.04
CA TYR A 354 -7.81 -0.71 28.64
C TYR A 354 -6.60 -1.26 27.86
N THR A 355 -6.48 -1.01 26.56
CA THR A 355 -5.29 -1.35 25.76
C THR A 355 -4.54 -0.10 25.32
N ARG A 356 -3.22 -0.21 25.12
CA ARG A 356 -2.39 0.93 24.70
C ARG A 356 -2.77 1.44 23.31
N ASN A 357 -3.09 0.52 22.40
CA ASN A 357 -3.72 0.81 21.12
C ASN A 357 -4.82 -0.25 20.90
N THR A 358 -5.71 -0.02 19.94
CA THR A 358 -6.60 -1.05 19.41
C THR A 358 -5.90 -1.71 18.24
N LEU A 359 -5.60 -3.01 18.35
CA LEU A 359 -4.95 -3.74 17.26
C LEU A 359 -5.95 -3.99 16.12
N ASP A 360 -5.74 -3.32 14.99
CA ASP A 360 -6.63 -3.39 13.83
C ASP A 360 -6.29 -4.59 12.95
N LEU A 361 -6.78 -5.77 13.33
CA LEU A 361 -6.53 -6.99 12.55
C LEU A 361 -7.24 -6.99 11.18
N ASN A 362 -8.25 -6.15 10.97
CA ASN A 362 -8.88 -5.99 9.65
C ASN A 362 -7.87 -5.45 8.62
N ALA A 363 -6.86 -4.70 9.07
CA ALA A 363 -5.79 -4.21 8.22
C ALA A 363 -5.02 -5.34 7.52
N VAL A 364 -4.88 -6.52 8.14
CA VAL A 364 -4.10 -7.63 7.57
C VAL A 364 -4.72 -8.15 6.26
N PRO A 365 -5.96 -8.66 6.23
CA PRO A 365 -6.58 -9.11 4.99
C PRO A 365 -6.80 -7.97 4.01
N LEU A 366 -7.13 -6.76 4.48
CA LEU A 366 -7.33 -5.60 3.60
C LEU A 366 -6.03 -5.19 2.88
N ILE A 367 -4.89 -5.16 3.58
CA ILE A 367 -3.59 -4.92 2.94
C ILE A 367 -3.28 -6.01 1.93
N LYS A 368 -3.60 -7.28 2.21
CA LYS A 368 -3.40 -8.36 1.24
C LYS A 368 -4.27 -8.20 0.00
N GLU A 369 -5.49 -7.66 0.11
CA GLU A 369 -6.32 -7.32 -1.04
C GLU A 369 -5.73 -6.15 -1.84
N LEU A 370 -5.35 -5.07 -1.15
CA LEU A 370 -4.95 -3.81 -1.79
C LEU A 370 -3.50 -3.81 -2.28
N SER A 371 -2.61 -4.56 -1.64
CA SER A 371 -1.17 -4.51 -1.83
C SER A 371 -0.56 -5.89 -2.01
N HIS A 372 0.54 -5.94 -2.76
CA HIS A 372 1.38 -7.13 -2.90
C HIS A 372 2.50 -7.18 -1.84
N LEU A 373 2.65 -6.17 -0.99
CA LEU A 373 3.69 -6.13 0.04
C LEU A 373 3.37 -7.10 1.19
N PRO A 374 4.39 -7.76 1.78
CA PRO A 374 4.16 -8.60 2.95
C PRO A 374 3.76 -7.74 4.16
N VAL A 375 2.67 -8.15 4.83
CA VAL A 375 2.21 -7.60 6.11
C VAL A 375 2.47 -8.55 7.28
N ILE A 376 2.99 -8.03 8.39
CA ILE A 376 3.20 -8.70 9.68
C ILE A 376 2.48 -7.95 10.81
N VAL A 377 2.37 -8.55 11.99
CA VAL A 377 1.69 -7.95 13.15
C VAL A 377 2.62 -7.83 14.36
N ASP A 378 2.53 -6.71 15.08
CA ASP A 378 3.20 -6.46 16.38
C ASP A 378 2.16 -6.46 17.53
N PRO A 379 1.85 -7.63 18.10
CA PRO A 379 0.84 -7.77 19.15
C PRO A 379 1.28 -7.16 20.49
N SER A 380 2.60 -7.11 20.74
CA SER A 380 3.16 -6.51 21.95
C SER A 380 2.89 -5.00 21.97
N HIS A 381 3.21 -4.29 20.88
CA HIS A 381 2.95 -2.86 20.82
C HIS A 381 1.49 -2.53 20.55
N GLY A 382 0.79 -3.39 19.81
CA GLY A 382 -0.64 -3.32 19.54
C GLY A 382 -1.46 -3.25 20.81
N THR A 383 -1.22 -4.17 21.73
CA THR A 383 -2.02 -4.25 22.98
C THR A 383 -1.40 -3.47 24.12
N GLY A 384 -0.06 -3.45 24.24
CA GLY A 384 0.66 -2.97 25.41
C GLY A 384 0.44 -3.82 26.67
N ARG A 385 -0.05 -5.06 26.53
CA ARG A 385 -0.33 -5.96 27.66
C ARG A 385 0.15 -7.38 27.39
N ARG A 386 1.06 -7.88 28.24
CA ARG A 386 1.62 -9.24 28.12
C ARG A 386 0.54 -10.32 28.00
N SER A 387 -0.53 -10.23 28.79
CA SER A 387 -1.62 -11.21 28.81
C SER A 387 -2.41 -11.33 27.51
N LEU A 388 -2.33 -10.32 26.62
CA LEU A 388 -3.02 -10.31 25.33
C LEU A 388 -2.11 -10.68 24.16
N VAL A 389 -0.79 -10.69 24.35
CA VAL A 389 0.20 -10.87 23.27
C VAL A 389 -0.03 -12.18 22.52
N THR A 390 -0.13 -13.29 23.24
CA THR A 390 -0.29 -14.62 22.63
C THR A 390 -1.57 -14.70 21.81
N SER A 391 -2.72 -14.35 22.39
CA SER A 391 -4.00 -14.43 21.69
C SER A 391 -4.04 -13.54 20.45
N MET A 392 -3.48 -12.33 20.54
CA MET A 392 -3.44 -11.41 19.39
C MET A 392 -2.41 -11.81 18.34
N ALA A 393 -1.31 -12.46 18.74
CA ALA A 393 -0.35 -13.04 17.80
C ALA A 393 -1.01 -14.14 16.96
N LEU A 394 -1.70 -15.09 17.61
CA LEU A 394 -2.41 -16.18 16.93
C LEU A 394 -3.53 -15.64 16.04
N ALA A 395 -4.28 -14.65 16.51
CA ALA A 395 -5.31 -13.98 15.71
C ALA A 395 -4.72 -13.28 14.47
N GLY A 396 -3.54 -12.65 14.59
CA GLY A 396 -2.83 -12.06 13.46
C GLY A 396 -2.43 -13.08 12.39
N ILE A 397 -1.91 -14.24 12.81
CA ILE A 397 -1.59 -15.33 11.89
C ILE A 397 -2.87 -15.91 11.26
N ALA A 398 -3.93 -16.12 12.04
CA ALA A 398 -5.23 -16.55 11.56
C ALA A 398 -5.86 -15.58 10.54
N ALA A 399 -5.64 -14.28 10.70
CA ALA A 399 -6.04 -13.24 9.75
C ALA A 399 -5.19 -13.22 8.47
N GLY A 400 -4.13 -14.02 8.40
CA GLY A 400 -3.28 -14.19 7.22
C GLY A 400 -2.00 -13.37 7.21
N ALA A 401 -1.54 -12.86 8.37
CA ALA A 401 -0.28 -12.14 8.47
C ALA A 401 0.90 -13.05 8.10
N HIS A 402 1.88 -12.51 7.40
CA HIS A 402 3.08 -13.22 6.97
C HIS A 402 4.14 -13.36 8.07
N GLY A 403 3.83 -12.89 9.29
CA GLY A 403 4.78 -12.88 10.38
C GLY A 403 4.33 -12.08 11.60
N LEU A 404 5.17 -12.14 12.62
CA LEU A 404 4.98 -11.50 13.91
C LEU A 404 6.25 -10.79 14.36
N MET A 405 6.08 -9.69 15.09
CA MET A 405 7.14 -9.11 15.87
C MET A 405 6.74 -9.04 17.35
N VAL A 406 7.50 -9.73 18.20
CA VAL A 406 7.13 -9.95 19.60
C VAL A 406 8.25 -9.45 20.52
N GLU A 407 7.86 -8.71 21.56
CA GLU A 407 8.80 -8.33 22.62
C GLU A 407 9.01 -9.49 23.58
N VAL A 408 10.27 -9.86 23.79
CA VAL A 408 10.67 -10.91 24.73
C VAL A 408 11.81 -10.37 25.58
N HIS A 409 11.77 -10.61 26.88
CA HIS A 409 12.81 -10.19 27.80
C HIS A 409 13.03 -11.30 28.83
N ALA A 410 14.28 -11.65 29.14
CA ALA A 410 14.58 -12.73 30.09
C ALA A 410 14.06 -12.43 31.51
N GLN A 411 14.12 -11.16 31.94
CA GLN A 411 13.63 -10.68 33.24
C GLN A 411 12.75 -9.44 33.08
N PRO A 412 11.51 -9.56 32.57
CA PRO A 412 10.70 -8.40 32.17
C PRO A 412 10.44 -7.37 33.28
N GLU A 413 10.49 -7.78 34.55
CA GLU A 413 10.31 -6.96 35.75
C GLU A 413 11.42 -5.92 35.96
N VAL A 414 12.62 -6.14 35.44
CA VAL A 414 13.75 -5.18 35.52
C VAL A 414 14.02 -4.44 34.21
N ALA A 415 13.21 -4.66 33.16
CA ALA A 415 13.43 -4.06 31.85
C ALA A 415 13.34 -2.52 31.90
N LEU A 416 14.30 -1.82 31.27
CA LEU A 416 14.33 -0.35 31.24
C LEU A 416 13.28 0.27 30.31
N SER A 417 12.63 -0.57 29.49
CA SER A 417 11.57 -0.19 28.57
C SER A 417 10.63 -1.36 28.35
N ASP A 418 9.32 -1.09 28.42
CA ASP A 418 8.29 -1.98 27.87
C ASP A 418 8.26 -3.42 28.47
N GLY A 419 8.68 -3.55 29.74
CA GLY A 419 8.60 -4.82 30.49
C GLY A 419 7.18 -5.36 30.66
N ALA A 420 6.18 -4.48 30.77
CA ALA A 420 4.78 -4.84 30.99
C ALA A 420 4.14 -5.63 29.83
N GLN A 421 4.65 -5.49 28.60
CA GLN A 421 4.19 -6.23 27.43
C GLN A 421 5.15 -7.32 26.95
N SER A 422 6.39 -7.34 27.45
CA SER A 422 7.40 -8.31 27.05
C SER A 422 7.05 -9.70 27.57
N LEU A 423 7.03 -10.73 26.72
CA LEU A 423 6.91 -12.12 27.13
C LEU A 423 8.19 -12.60 27.82
N THR A 424 8.07 -13.63 28.66
CA THR A 424 9.24 -14.41 29.09
C THR A 424 9.66 -15.35 27.96
N PRO A 425 10.92 -15.82 27.92
CA PRO A 425 11.37 -16.75 26.89
C PRO A 425 10.56 -18.06 26.84
N GLN A 426 10.10 -18.55 27.99
CA GLN A 426 9.25 -19.73 28.07
C GLN A 426 7.86 -19.49 27.46
N ALA A 427 7.23 -18.34 27.74
CA ALA A 427 5.97 -17.98 27.11
C ALA A 427 6.12 -17.76 25.60
N PHE A 428 7.27 -17.23 25.16
CA PHE A 428 7.58 -17.09 23.74
C PHE A 428 7.75 -18.45 23.04
N ALA A 429 8.46 -19.41 23.64
CA ALA A 429 8.57 -20.76 23.08
C ALA A 429 7.20 -21.42 22.87
N HIS A 430 6.31 -21.30 23.86
CA HIS A 430 4.94 -21.80 23.73
C HIS A 430 4.16 -21.06 22.62
N LEU A 431 4.33 -19.75 22.50
CA LEU A 431 3.72 -18.99 21.40
C LEU A 431 4.19 -19.51 20.02
N VAL A 432 5.48 -19.80 19.85
CA VAL A 432 6.00 -20.31 18.57
C VAL A 432 5.34 -21.64 18.19
N GLU A 433 5.23 -22.58 19.14
CA GLU A 433 4.52 -23.86 18.91
C GLU A 433 3.06 -23.64 18.47
N GLN A 434 2.36 -22.70 19.12
CA GLN A 434 0.98 -22.38 18.78
C GLN A 434 0.86 -21.70 17.41
N VAL A 435 1.81 -20.82 17.06
CA VAL A 435 1.87 -20.18 15.74
C VAL A 435 2.04 -21.22 14.64
N ASP A 436 2.95 -22.19 14.83
CA ASP A 436 3.15 -23.28 13.88
C ASP A 436 1.89 -24.13 13.71
N ALA A 437 1.19 -24.43 14.80
CA ALA A 437 -0.07 -25.17 14.76
C ALA A 437 -1.17 -24.42 13.99
N VAL A 438 -1.33 -23.11 14.23
CA VAL A 438 -2.30 -22.27 13.50
C VAL A 438 -1.92 -22.16 12.02
N ALA A 439 -0.65 -21.88 11.71
CA ALA A 439 -0.17 -21.78 10.32
C ALA A 439 -0.36 -23.10 9.55
N ALA A 440 -0.08 -24.24 10.19
CA ALA A 440 -0.32 -25.56 9.63
C ALA A 440 -1.81 -25.83 9.39
N ALA A 441 -2.69 -25.40 10.32
CA ALA A 441 -4.13 -25.53 10.15
C ALA A 441 -4.62 -24.74 8.93
N LEU A 442 -4.21 -23.47 8.79
CA LEU A 442 -4.57 -22.62 7.65
C LEU A 442 -4.06 -23.18 6.32
N SER A 443 -2.83 -23.72 6.31
CA SER A 443 -2.23 -24.31 5.11
C SER A 443 -2.96 -25.58 4.65
N ARG A 444 -3.57 -26.33 5.58
CA ARG A 444 -4.38 -27.52 5.26
C ARG A 444 -5.75 -27.15 4.69
N THR A 445 -6.31 -26.00 5.07
CA THR A 445 -7.62 -25.54 4.58
C THR A 445 -7.58 -25.03 3.14
N VAL A 446 -6.43 -24.61 2.62
CA VAL A 446 -6.26 -24.21 1.20
C VAL A 446 -6.16 -25.44 0.27
N GLY A 447 -6.11 -26.66 0.84
CA GLY A 447 -6.18 -27.91 0.11
C GLY A 447 -7.58 -28.54 0.10
N VAL A 448 -8.65 -27.78 -0.17
CA VAL A 448 -9.98 -28.36 -0.47
C VAL A 448 -10.73 -27.48 -1.48
N ALA A 449 -11.04 -28.11 -2.63
CA ALA A 449 -11.94 -27.73 -3.73
C ALA A 449 -11.44 -26.66 -4.73
#